data_AF-A0A1I0AFE7-F1
#
_entry.id   AF-A0A1I0AFE7-F1
#
_cell.length_a   1.000
_cell.length_b   1.000
_cell.length_c   1.000
_cell.angle_alpha   90.00
_cell.angle_beta   90.00
_cell.angle_gamma   90.00
#
_symmetry.space_group_name_H-M   'P 1'
#
loop_
_entity.id
_entity.type
_entity.pdbx_description
1 polymer ?
#
loop_
_entity_poly.entity_id
_entity_poly.type
_entity_poly.pdbx_seq_one_letter_code
_entity_poly.pdbx_strand_id
1 'polypeptide(L)'
;MSVLLIGGDRLGKIPENLKKIGYTTIKHISGRKYNNNSLSFVNKYDTVIVFTDYINHNLMFNLKKSVKKEEIKIIYCRRSWCHIKELLDCNNCQGCEQSKMLLL
;
A
#
# COMPACT_ATOMS: atom_id res chain seq x y z
N MET A 1 1.20 8.92 12.16
CA MET A 1 1.54 8.49 10.79
C MET A 1 0.29 8.16 10.02
N SER A 2 0.32 8.34 8.71
CA SER A 2 -0.79 8.15 7.79
C SER A 2 -0.48 7.03 6.79
N VAL A 3 -1.47 6.18 6.53
CA VAL A 3 -1.34 5.05 5.61
C VAL A 3 -2.50 4.98 4.64
N LEU A 4 -2.17 4.75 3.38
CA LEU A 4 -3.11 4.45 2.32
C LEU A 4 -3.04 2.96 1.97
N LEU A 5 -4.18 2.29 2.08
CA LEU A 5 -4.37 0.89 1.68
C LEU A 5 -5.03 0.87 0.31
N ILE A 6 -4.39 0.20 -0.66
CA ILE A 6 -4.86 0.09 -2.04
C ILE A 6 -5.13 -1.38 -2.36
N GLY A 7 -6.31 -1.65 -2.90
CA GLY A 7 -6.77 -3.00 -3.18
C GLY A 7 -7.48 -3.61 -1.97
N GLY A 8 -7.97 -4.83 -2.16
CA GLY A 8 -8.71 -5.60 -1.17
C GLY A 8 -10.13 -5.08 -0.98
N ASP A 9 -11.08 -6.00 -0.82
CA ASP A 9 -12.48 -5.60 -0.59
C ASP A 9 -12.82 -5.45 0.89
N ARG A 10 -12.27 -6.33 1.71
CA ARG A 10 -12.46 -6.37 3.15
C ARG A 10 -11.09 -6.47 3.80
N LEU A 11 -10.76 -5.54 4.68
CA LEU A 11 -9.45 -5.45 5.33
C LEU A 11 -9.37 -6.27 6.63
N GLY A 12 -10.51 -6.74 7.16
CA GLY A 12 -10.56 -7.44 8.43
C GLY A 12 -9.92 -6.61 9.55
N LYS A 13 -9.03 -7.23 10.34
CA LYS A 13 -8.32 -6.61 11.47
C LYS A 13 -7.11 -5.76 11.07
N ILE A 14 -6.76 -5.67 9.78
CA ILE A 14 -5.59 -4.91 9.31
C ILE A 14 -5.62 -3.45 9.81
N PRO A 15 -6.73 -2.68 9.69
CA PRO A 15 -6.75 -1.30 10.15
C PRO A 15 -6.58 -1.17 11.66
N GLU A 16 -7.16 -2.07 12.45
CA GLU A 16 -7.00 -2.08 13.91
C GLU A 16 -5.55 -2.36 14.31
N ASN A 17 -4.91 -3.32 13.64
CA ASN A 17 -3.52 -3.65 13.92
C ASN A 17 -2.57 -2.52 13.49
N LEU A 18 -2.84 -1.84 12.37
CA LEU A 18 -2.11 -0.63 11.96
C LEU A 18 -2.23 0.49 13.00
N LYS A 19 -3.42 0.68 13.60
CA LYS A 19 -3.60 1.63 14.71
C LYS A 19 -2.74 1.27 15.92
N LYS A 20 -2.68 -0.02 16.29
CA LYS A 20 -1.87 -0.50 17.42
C LYS A 20 -0.38 -0.23 17.27
N ILE A 21 0.12 -0.12 16.04
CA ILE A 21 1.53 0.18 15.76
C ILE A 21 1.79 1.67 15.45
N GLY A 22 0.80 2.56 15.63
CA GLY A 22 1.00 4.02 15.56
C GLY A 22 0.45 4.74 14.32
N TYR A 23 -0.24 4.04 13.40
CA TYR A 23 -0.95 4.71 12.31
C TYR A 23 -2.27 5.32 12.81
N THR A 24 -2.36 6.65 12.75
CA THR A 24 -3.53 7.40 13.22
C THR A 24 -4.53 7.67 12.11
N THR A 25 -4.03 7.83 10.88
CA THR A 25 -4.86 8.09 9.69
C THR A 25 -4.77 6.90 8.74
N ILE A 26 -5.88 6.21 8.51
CA ILE A 26 -5.95 5.04 7.64
C ILE A 26 -7.02 5.29 6.57
N LYS A 27 -6.61 5.29 5.30
CA LYS A 27 -7.53 5.35 4.15
C LYS A 27 -7.48 4.05 3.37
N HIS A 28 -8.62 3.62 2.82
CA HIS A 28 -8.72 2.44 1.98
C HIS A 28 -9.36 2.77 0.64
N ILE A 29 -8.76 2.27 -0.44
CA ILE A 29 -9.30 2.27 -1.79
C ILE A 29 -9.45 0.80 -2.21
N SER A 30 -10.68 0.31 -2.33
CA SER A 30 -10.91 -1.01 -2.94
C SER A 30 -10.59 -0.94 -4.44
N GLY A 31 -9.88 -1.95 -4.95
CA GLY A 31 -9.56 -2.06 -6.37
C GLY A 31 -10.80 -2.18 -7.26
N ARG A 32 -11.94 -2.68 -6.72
CA ARG A 32 -13.21 -2.80 -7.46
C ARG A 32 -13.96 -1.47 -7.62
N LYS A 33 -13.72 -0.49 -6.74
CA LYS A 33 -14.41 0.82 -6.75
C LYS A 33 -13.58 1.94 -7.37
N TYR A 34 -12.41 1.62 -7.90
CA TYR A 34 -11.54 2.62 -8.49
C TYR A 34 -11.99 2.93 -9.92
N ASN A 35 -12.82 3.96 -10.05
CA ASN A 35 -13.42 4.40 -11.30
C ASN A 35 -12.52 5.43 -12.01
N ASN A 36 -11.25 5.08 -12.25
CA ASN A 36 -10.26 5.93 -12.94
C ASN A 36 -9.93 7.29 -12.27
N ASN A 37 -10.32 7.51 -11.01
CA ASN A 37 -10.00 8.76 -10.30
C ASN A 37 -8.49 8.93 -10.12
N SER A 38 -7.96 10.14 -10.34
CA SER A 38 -6.53 10.41 -10.16
C SER A 38 -6.03 10.04 -8.76
N LEU A 39 -4.89 9.35 -8.68
CA LEU A 39 -4.16 9.02 -7.44
C LEU A 39 -3.17 10.12 -7.05
N SER A 40 -3.36 11.36 -7.54
CA SER A 40 -2.47 12.49 -7.23
C SER A 40 -2.34 12.80 -5.73
N PHE A 41 -3.32 12.41 -4.92
CA PHE A 41 -3.34 12.58 -3.48
C PHE A 41 -2.54 11.51 -2.70
N VAL A 42 -2.02 10.48 -3.36
CA VAL A 42 -1.17 9.44 -2.73
C VAL A 42 0.04 10.06 -2.03
N ASN A 43 0.57 11.16 -2.57
CA ASN A 43 1.71 11.87 -2.00
C ASN A 43 1.43 12.57 -0.65
N LYS A 44 0.19 12.52 -0.15
CA LYS A 44 -0.19 13.06 1.18
C LYS A 44 -0.05 12.03 2.30
N TYR A 45 0.33 10.79 1.99
CA TYR A 45 0.46 9.71 2.97
C TYR A 45 1.92 9.34 3.19
N ASP A 46 2.24 8.98 4.43
CA ASP A 46 3.60 8.56 4.82
C ASP A 46 3.92 7.14 4.31
N THR A 47 2.89 6.29 4.22
CA THR A 47 3.02 4.90 3.76
C THR A 47 1.87 4.52 2.83
N VAL A 48 2.20 3.80 1.77
CA VAL A 48 1.22 3.21 0.85
C VAL A 48 1.40 1.70 0.86
N ILE A 49 0.35 0.96 1.22
CA ILE A 49 0.34 -0.51 1.17
C ILE A 49 -0.56 -0.94 0.03
N VAL A 50 0.00 -1.69 -0.90
CA VAL A 50 -0.66 -2.19 -2.10
C VAL A 50 -0.85 -3.69 -1.97
N PHE A 51 -2.11 -4.14 -2.00
CA PHE A 51 -2.46 -5.56 -1.99
C PHE A 51 -2.42 -6.13 -3.39
N THR A 52 -1.35 -6.86 -3.72
CA THR A 52 -1.04 -7.29 -5.10
C THR A 52 -2.07 -8.27 -5.67
N ASP A 53 -2.79 -8.98 -4.80
CA ASP A 53 -3.86 -9.91 -5.12
C ASP A 53 -5.20 -9.22 -5.45
N TYR A 54 -5.32 -7.91 -5.24
CA TYR A 54 -6.58 -7.17 -5.39
C TYR A 54 -6.43 -5.79 -6.03
N ILE A 55 -5.48 -5.63 -6.95
CA ILE A 55 -5.31 -4.44 -7.80
C ILE A 55 -5.56 -4.79 -9.27
N ASN A 56 -6.10 -3.83 -10.03
CA ASN A 56 -6.17 -3.94 -11.49
C ASN A 56 -5.02 -3.17 -12.15
N HIS A 57 -4.76 -3.47 -13.43
CA HIS A 57 -3.65 -2.87 -14.18
C HIS A 57 -3.72 -1.33 -14.24
N ASN A 58 -4.92 -0.76 -14.39
CA ASN A 58 -5.10 0.69 -14.48
C ASN A 58 -4.74 1.41 -13.17
N LEU A 59 -5.14 0.83 -12.03
CA LEU A 59 -4.82 1.36 -10.71
C LEU A 59 -3.31 1.33 -10.45
N MET A 60 -2.64 0.23 -10.83
CA MET A 60 -1.19 0.12 -10.73
C MET A 60 -0.47 1.16 -11.59
N PHE A 61 -0.89 1.31 -12.85
CA PHE A 61 -0.33 2.30 -13.76
C PHE A 61 -0.52 3.73 -13.23
N ASN A 62 -1.72 4.06 -12.77
CA ASN A 62 -2.02 5.38 -12.20
C ASN A 62 -1.24 5.64 -10.91
N LEU A 63 -1.04 4.61 -10.07
CA LEU A 63 -0.24 4.72 -8.86
C LEU A 63 1.22 5.03 -9.20
N LYS A 64 1.83 4.23 -10.08
CA LYS A 64 3.21 4.44 -10.56
C LYS A 64 3.40 5.85 -11.14
N LYS A 65 2.43 6.37 -11.90
CA LYS A 65 2.49 7.72 -12.48
C LYS A 65 2.30 8.84 -11.45
N SER A 66 1.54 8.58 -10.38
CA SER A 66 1.19 9.58 -9.37
C SER A 66 2.24 9.70 -8.27
N VAL A 67 2.95 8.62 -8.00
CA VAL A 67 4.09 8.60 -7.07
C VAL A 67 5.28 9.23 -7.79
N LYS A 68 5.62 10.44 -7.40
CA LYS A 68 6.76 11.19 -7.96
C LYS A 68 7.83 11.52 -6.92
N LYS A 69 7.60 11.17 -5.65
CA LYS A 69 8.45 11.55 -4.53
C LYS A 69 9.23 10.35 -4.00
N GLU A 70 10.52 10.56 -3.73
CA GLU A 70 11.37 9.62 -3.00
C GLU A 70 10.99 9.49 -1.50
N GLU A 71 10.16 10.41 -0.99
CA GLU A 71 9.82 10.48 0.44
C GLU A 71 8.71 9.50 0.89
N ILE A 72 8.08 8.74 -0.02
CA ILE A 72 6.92 7.90 0.32
C ILE A 72 7.33 6.43 0.38
N LYS A 73 7.07 5.77 1.52
CA LYS A 73 7.29 4.33 1.66
C LYS A 73 6.16 3.56 0.98
N ILE A 74 6.47 2.82 -0.08
CA ILE A 74 5.50 1.95 -0.78
C ILE A 74 5.82 0.49 -0.50
N ILE A 75 4.80 -0.26 -0.09
CA ILE A 75 4.90 -1.67 0.29
C ILE A 75 3.92 -2.47 -0.57
N TYR A 76 4.43 -3.48 -1.27
CA TYR A 76 3.63 -4.45 -2.02
C TYR A 76 3.54 -5.75 -1.24
N CYS A 77 2.34 -6.21 -0.94
CA CYS A 77 2.14 -7.41 -0.11
C CYS A 77 0.85 -8.14 -0.46
N ARG A 78 0.70 -9.36 0.07
CA ARG A 78 -0.61 -10.06 0.07
C ARG A 78 -1.48 -9.48 1.18
N ARG A 79 -2.80 -9.69 1.11
CA ARG A 79 -3.75 -9.28 2.16
C ARG A 79 -3.65 -10.15 3.43
N SER A 80 -2.49 -10.13 4.09
CA SER A 80 -2.18 -10.88 5.31
C SER A 80 -1.49 -9.98 6.33
N TRP A 81 -1.99 -9.95 7.57
CA TRP A 81 -1.38 -9.14 8.62
C TRP A 81 0.06 -9.56 8.92
N CYS A 82 0.35 -10.86 8.96
CA CYS A 82 1.71 -11.35 9.23
C CYS A 82 2.70 -10.83 8.19
N HIS A 83 2.31 -10.86 6.91
CA HIS A 83 3.16 -10.41 5.81
C HIS A 83 3.33 -8.88 5.80
N ILE A 84 2.27 -8.13 6.09
CA ILE A 84 2.33 -6.67 6.26
C ILE A 84 3.27 -6.30 7.40
N LYS A 85 3.14 -6.95 8.56
CA LYS A 85 3.94 -6.66 9.74
C LYS A 85 5.41 -6.93 9.49
N GLU A 86 5.73 -8.07 8.88
CA GLU A 86 7.09 -8.43 8.48
C GLU A 86 7.71 -7.32 7.60
N LEU A 87 7.00 -6.85 6.57
CA LEU A 87 7.46 -5.79 5.68
C LEU A 87 7.59 -4.41 6.36
N LEU A 88 6.80 -4.14 7.39
CA LEU A 88 6.89 -2.90 8.16
C LEU A 88 8.08 -2.91 9.13
N ASP A 89 8.32 -4.06 9.77
CA ASP A 89 9.41 -4.27 10.73
C ASP A 89 10.77 -4.39 10.01
N CYS A 90 10.78 -4.89 8.77
CA CYS A 90 11.98 -5.07 7.96
C CYS A 90 12.47 -3.74 7.36
N ASN A 91 13.02 -2.84 8.19
CA ASN A 91 13.59 -1.57 7.75
C ASN A 91 15.06 -1.67 7.26
N ASN A 92 15.65 -2.87 7.17
CA ASN A 92 17.07 -3.00 6.76
C ASN A 92 17.47 -4.31 6.05
N CYS A 93 16.54 -5.10 5.49
CA CYS A 93 16.92 -6.31 4.76
C CYS A 93 17.13 -5.99 3.27
N GLN A 94 18.39 -5.74 2.90
CA GLN A 94 18.87 -5.86 1.52
C GLN A 94 18.78 -7.34 1.10
N GLY A 95 17.58 -7.82 0.80
CA GLY A 95 17.40 -9.23 0.45
C GLY A 95 15.96 -9.74 0.33
N CYS A 96 14.95 -9.00 0.81
CA CYS A 96 13.57 -9.43 0.57
C CYS A 96 13.13 -9.00 -0.85
N GLU A 97 12.96 -9.96 -1.77
CA GLU A 97 12.58 -9.78 -3.19
C GLU A 97 11.24 -9.03 -3.42
N GLN A 98 10.59 -8.54 -2.37
CA GLN A 98 9.30 -7.87 -2.43
C GLN A 98 9.41 -6.38 -2.82
N SER A 99 10.64 -5.84 -2.81
CA SER A 99 10.96 -4.49 -3.33
C SER A 99 11.00 -4.41 -4.86
N LYS A 100 10.90 -5.55 -5.56
CA LYS A 100 10.86 -5.65 -7.03
C LYS A 100 9.53 -6.24 -7.49
N MET A 101 8.39 -5.66 -7.12
CA MET A 101 7.22 -5.81 -8.01
C MET A 101 7.46 -4.93 -9.23
N LEU A 102 8.12 -5.59 -10.19
CA LEU A 102 8.64 -5.14 -11.46
C LEU A 102 7.82 -4.02 -12.13
N LEU A 103 8.58 -3.10 -12.72
CA LEU A 103 8.36 -2.58 -14.05
C LEU A 103 7.66 -3.63 -14.94
N LEU A 104 6.35 -3.53 -15.02
CA LEU A 104 5.48 -3.91 -16.12
C LEU A 104 4.53 -2.73 -16.31
#